data_AF-A0A7X3FG89-F1
#
_entry.id   AF-A0A7X3FG89-F1
#
_cell.length_a   1.000
_cell.length_b   1.000
_cell.length_c   1.000
_cell.angle_alpha   90.00
_cell.angle_beta   90.00
_cell.angle_gamma   90.00
#
_symmetry.space_group_name_H-M   'P 1'
#
loop_
_entity.id
_entity.type
_entity.pdbx_description
1 polymer ?
#
loop_
_entity_poly.entity_id
_entity_poly.type
_entity_poly.pdbx_seq_one_letter_code
_entity_poly.pdbx_strand_id
1 'polypeptide(L)' 'MRDDFAALSRQVGFYRRHQVIPSMTEVEQTWQAARSGNRDAAIRLLDWRRHCLLAKTEEQKAVMQLIMQYARLLFNC' A
#
# COMPACT_ATOMS: atom_id res chain seq x y z
N MET A 1 -13.53 2.04 22.21
CA MET A 1 -12.87 0.88 21.57
C MET A 1 -11.77 1.36 20.63
N ARG A 2 -10.68 1.92 21.17
CA ARG A 2 -9.52 2.39 20.38
C ARG A 2 -8.36 1.37 20.37
N ASP A 3 -8.45 0.34 21.21
CA ASP A 3 -7.39 -0.61 21.45
C ASP A 3 -7.82 -1.98 20.92
N ASP A 4 -7.51 -2.27 19.66
CA ASP A 4 -7.05 -3.63 19.28
C ASP A 4 -6.68 -3.82 17.81
N PHE A 5 -6.80 -2.78 16.96
CA PHE A 5 -6.33 -2.89 15.58
C PHE A 5 -4.86 -3.31 15.48
N ALA A 6 -4.02 -2.86 16.44
CA ALA A 6 -2.62 -3.27 16.52
C ALA A 6 -2.45 -4.76 16.91
N ALA A 7 -3.31 -5.31 17.77
CA ALA A 7 -3.25 -6.71 18.19
C ALA A 7 -3.77 -7.65 17.09
N LEU A 8 -4.91 -7.31 16.48
CA LEU A 8 -5.46 -7.99 15.30
C LEU A 8 -4.46 -8.01 14.15
N SER A 9 -3.79 -6.89 13.91
CA SER A 9 -2.76 -6.78 12.87
C SER A 9 -1.54 -7.69 13.14
N ARG A 10 -1.12 -7.86 14.40
CA ARG A 10 -0.04 -8.82 14.75
C ARG A 10 -0.46 -10.28 14.53
N GLN A 11 -1.70 -10.62 14.89
CA GLN A 11 -2.18 -12.01 14.89
C GLN A 11 -2.28 -12.61 13.48
N VAL A 12 -2.61 -11.79 12.49
CA VAL A 12 -2.87 -12.26 11.12
C VAL A 12 -1.68 -11.95 10.19
N GLY A 13 -0.49 -11.70 10.75
CA GLY A 13 0.73 -11.40 9.99
C GLY A 13 0.69 -10.07 9.22
N PHE A 14 -0.24 -9.15 9.56
CA PHE A 14 -0.34 -7.81 8.97
C PHE A 14 0.77 -6.87 9.47
N TYR A 15 1.46 -7.21 10.56
CA TYR A 15 2.51 -6.37 11.15
C TYR A 15 3.90 -6.79 10.63
N ARG A 16 4.25 -6.39 9.40
CA ARG A 16 5.68 -6.28 9.08
C ARG A 16 6.21 -5.08 9.86
N ARG A 17 7.03 -5.35 10.88
CA ARG A 17 7.57 -4.35 11.81
C ARG A 17 8.24 -3.15 11.11
N HIS A 18 8.68 -3.32 9.86
CA HIS A 18 9.33 -2.31 9.04
C HIS A 18 8.89 -2.40 7.57
N GLN A 19 7.60 -2.18 7.28
CA GLN A 19 7.19 -2.02 5.87
C GLN A 19 7.55 -0.61 5.42
N VAL A 20 8.60 -0.53 4.61
CA VAL A 20 9.09 0.73 4.04
C VAL A 20 8.03 1.25 3.07
N ILE A 21 7.63 2.52 3.26
CA ILE A 21 6.78 3.21 2.29
C ILE A 21 7.60 3.41 1.02
N PRO A 22 7.12 2.93 -0.13
CA PRO A 22 7.89 3.01 -1.38
C PRO A 22 8.12 4.47 -1.78
N SER A 23 9.11 4.71 -2.62
CA SER A 23 9.26 5.99 -3.29
C SER A 23 8.14 6.21 -4.31
N MET A 24 7.90 7.48 -4.67
CA MET A 24 6.93 7.82 -5.73
C MET A 24 7.26 7.09 -7.04
N THR A 25 8.54 7.06 -7.43
CA THR A 25 9.00 6.39 -8.64
C THR A 25 8.73 4.88 -8.63
N GLU A 26 8.94 4.20 -7.49
CA GLU A 26 8.60 2.77 -7.37
C GLU A 26 7.10 2.52 -7.53
N VAL A 27 6.25 3.41 -6.98
CA VAL A 27 4.80 3.32 -7.14
C VAL A 27 4.40 3.47 -8.60
N GLU A 28 4.94 4.46 -9.30
CA GLU A 28 4.66 4.69 -10.73
C GLU A 28 5.09 3.51 -11.60
N GLN A 29 6.31 2.99 -11.39
CA GLN A 29 6.80 1.83 -12.13
C GLN A 29 5.94 0.59 -11.89
N THR A 30 5.57 0.35 -10.62
CA THR A 30 4.71 -0.78 -10.25
C THR A 30 3.32 -0.63 -10.87
N TRP A 31 2.77 0.58 -10.91
CA TRP A 31 1.51 0.86 -11.59
C TRP A 31 1.58 0.58 -13.09
N GLN A 32 2.61 1.03 -13.80
CA GLN A 32 2.74 0.75 -15.23
C GLN A 32 2.85 -0.76 -15.50
N ALA A 33 3.62 -1.49 -14.69
CA ALA A 33 3.70 -2.94 -14.79
C ALA A 33 2.35 -3.63 -14.50
N ALA A 34 1.63 -3.18 -13.47
CA ALA A 34 0.32 -3.75 -13.15
C ALA A 34 -0.70 -3.49 -14.27
N ARG A 35 -0.68 -2.28 -14.84
CA ARG A 35 -1.53 -1.89 -15.97
C ARG A 35 -1.21 -2.67 -17.25
N SER A 36 0.03 -3.12 -17.45
CA SER A 36 0.40 -3.98 -18.58
C SER A 36 0.08 -5.47 -18.37
N GLY A 37 -0.59 -5.83 -17.26
CA GLY A 37 -1.02 -7.19 -16.96
C GLY A 37 -0.09 -7.97 -16.04
N ASN A 38 0.93 -7.34 -15.44
CA ASN A 38 1.77 -8.00 -14.44
C ASN A 38 1.00 -8.20 -13.13
N ARG A 39 0.62 -9.45 -12.85
CA ARG A 39 -0.14 -9.83 -11.65
C ARG A 39 0.61 -9.54 -10.36
N ASP A 40 1.92 -9.76 -10.30
CA ASP A 40 2.71 -9.55 -9.08
C ASP A 40 2.78 -8.07 -8.72
N ALA A 41 2.90 -7.20 -9.72
CA ALA A 41 2.83 -5.75 -9.54
C ALA A 41 1.45 -5.31 -9.02
N ALA A 42 0.38 -5.90 -9.54
CA ALA A 42 -0.98 -5.65 -9.08
C ALA A 42 -1.18 -6.06 -7.61
N ILE A 43 -0.70 -7.26 -7.23
CA ILE A 43 -0.71 -7.74 -5.83
C ILE A 43 0.09 -6.80 -4.93
N ARG A 44 1.24 -6.31 -5.40
CA ARG A 44 2.10 -5.39 -4.64
C ARG A 44 1.42 -4.04 -4.35
N LEU A 45 0.65 -3.49 -5.29
CA LEU A 45 -0.17 -2.30 -5.04
C LEU A 45 -1.24 -2.52 -3.96
N LEU A 46 -1.89 -3.69 -3.96
CA LEU A 46 -2.87 -4.05 -2.92
C LEU A 46 -2.21 -4.22 -1.55
N ASP A 47 -1.03 -4.85 -1.52
CA ASP A 47 -0.24 -5.00 -0.31
C ASP A 47 0.10 -3.62 0.26
N TRP A 48 0.66 -2.71 -0.54
CA TRP A 48 0.95 -1.36 -0.07
C TRP A 48 -0.29 -0.59 0.40
N ARG A 49 -1.42 -0.67 -0.32
CA ARG A 49 -2.68 -0.02 0.09
C ARG A 49 -3.09 -0.41 1.51
N ARG A 50 -2.89 -1.67 1.90
CA ARG A 50 -3.24 -2.22 3.22
C ARG A 50 -2.44 -1.58 4.37
N HIS A 51 -1.30 -0.95 4.08
CA HIS A 51 -0.38 -0.38 5.08
C HIS A 51 -0.34 1.15 5.10
N CYS A 52 -1.39 1.81 4.58
CA CYS A 52 -1.48 3.28 4.54
C CYS A 52 -1.35 3.97 5.91
N LEU A 53 -1.67 3.27 7.00
CA LEU A 53 -1.58 3.77 8.37
C LEU A 53 -0.14 4.02 8.85
N LEU A 54 0.88 3.60 8.09
CA LEU A 54 2.29 3.78 8.44
C LEU A 54 2.87 5.13 8.00
N ALA A 55 2.16 5.91 7.18
CA ALA A 55 2.62 7.21 6.69
C ALA A 55 2.65 8.26 7.80
N LYS A 56 3.84 8.80 8.10
CA LYS A 56 4.05 9.80 9.14
C LYS A 56 4.37 11.18 8.58
N THR A 57 5.09 11.24 7.47
CA THR A 57 5.45 12.51 6.79
C THR A 57 4.44 12.87 5.70
N GLU A 58 4.38 14.13 5.31
CA GLU A 58 3.52 14.57 4.19
C GLU A 58 3.89 13.89 2.87
N GLU A 59 5.18 13.70 2.62
CA GLU A 59 5.67 12.96 1.45
C GLU A 59 5.14 11.52 1.44
N GLN A 60 5.24 10.82 2.58
CA GLN A 60 4.71 9.47 2.72
C GLN A 60 3.19 9.42 2.54
N LYS A 61 2.46 10.42 3.03
CA LYS A 61 1.01 10.51 2.84
C LYS A 61 0.66 10.68 1.36
N ALA A 62 1.40 11.52 0.63
CA ALA A 62 1.22 11.71 -0.81
C ALA A 62 1.45 10.40 -1.59
N VAL A 63 2.50 9.65 -1.27
CA VAL A 63 2.76 8.33 -1.85
C VAL A 63 1.58 7.38 -1.57
N MET A 64 1.09 7.31 -0.34
CA MET A 64 -0.03 6.44 0.03
C MET A 64 -1.33 6.84 -0.67
N GLN A 65 -1.59 8.14 -0.85
CA GLN A 65 -2.74 8.63 -1.63
C GLN A 65 -2.64 8.17 -3.09
N LEU A 66 -1.45 8.24 -3.69
CA LEU A 66 -1.23 7.77 -5.06
C LEU A 66 -1.49 6.27 -5.18
N ILE A 67 -0.98 5.46 -4.24
CA ILE A 67 -1.24 4.02 -4.19
C ILE A 67 -2.74 3.73 -4.10
N MET A 68 -3.49 4.46 -3.27
CA MET A 68 -4.95 4.31 -3.19
C MET A 68 -5.63 4.64 -4.51
N GLN A 69 -5.22 5.71 -5.19
CA GLN A 69 -5.76 6.09 -6.49
C GLN A 69 -5.50 5.02 -7.54
N TYR A 70 -4.28 4.51 -7.64
CA TYR A 70 -3.91 3.47 -8.60
C TYR A 70 -4.61 2.14 -8.31
N ALA A 71 -4.72 1.74 -7.05
CA ALA A 71 -5.49 0.57 -6.68
C ALA A 71 -6.97 0.71 -7.07
N ARG A 72 -7.57 1.90 -6.86
CA ARG A 72 -8.94 2.17 -7.31
C ARG A 72 -9.10 2.07 -8.82
N LEU A 73 -8.15 2.62 -9.58
CA LEU A 73 -8.18 2.54 -11.05
C LEU A 73 -8.00 1.10 -11.57
N LEU A 74 -7.19 0.28 -10.90
CA LEU A 74 -6.91 -1.08 -11.35
C LEU A 74 -8.02 -2.08 -10.98
N PHE A 75 -8.59 -1.93 -9.80
CA PHE A 75 -9.46 -2.94 -9.19
C PHE A 75 -10.91 -2.47 -9.00
N ASN A 76 -11.22 -1.23 -9.39
CA ASN A 76 -12.57 -0.65 -9.33
C ASN A 76 -13.20 -0.68 -7.92
N CYS A 77 -12.38 -0.47 -6.89
CA CYS A 77 -12.71 -0.62 -5.46
C CYS A 77 -12.19 0.55 -4.60
#